data_AF-A0A941DUG8-F1
#
_entry.id   AF-A0A941DUG8-F1
#
_cell.length_a   1.000
_cell.length_b   1.000
_cell.length_c   1.000
_cell.angle_alpha   90.00
_cell.angle_beta   90.00
_cell.angle_gamma   90.00
#
_symmetry.space_group_name_H-M   'P 1'
#
loop_
_entity.id
_entity.type
_entity.pdbx_description
1 polymer ?
#
loop_
_entity_poly.entity_id
_entity_poly.type
_entity_poly.pdbx_seq_one_letter_code
_entity_poly.pdbx_strand_id
1 'polypeptide(L)' 'MATTPSLPDDIDALKALLLQRDGELQSLRQTVSTLELALSVRTLEIEQLTLQIAKLKRMVFGRKSEKIDQKLEQLET' A
#
# COMPACT_ATOMS: atom_id res chain seq x y z
N MET A 1 -7.93 29.87 23.20
CA MET A 1 -9.06 28.94 23.41
C MET A 1 -9.69 28.71 22.04
N ALA A 2 -9.75 27.46 21.57
CA ALA A 2 -10.29 27.16 20.24
C ALA A 2 -11.81 27.34 20.27
N THR A 3 -12.31 28.31 19.52
CA THR A 3 -13.75 28.52 19.33
C THR A 3 -14.30 27.31 18.57
N THR A 4 -15.09 26.49 19.24
CA THR A 4 -15.86 25.43 18.56
C THR A 4 -16.86 26.13 17.63
N PRO A 5 -16.81 25.90 16.31
CA PRO A 5 -17.83 26.44 15.42
C PRO A 5 -19.18 25.88 15.86
N SER A 6 -20.14 26.76 16.16
CA SER A 6 -21.48 26.30 16.53
C SER A 6 -22.14 25.65 15.31
N LEU A 7 -22.84 24.56 15.54
CA LEU A 7 -23.68 23.95 14.51
C LEU A 7 -24.81 24.91 14.15
N PRO A 8 -25.28 24.90 12.89
CA PRO A 8 -26.52 25.59 12.55
C PRO A 8 -27.70 24.99 13.34
N ASP A 9 -28.58 25.84 13.88
CA ASP A 9 -29.82 25.41 14.55
C ASP A 9 -30.99 25.18 13.59
N ASP A 10 -30.78 25.42 12.29
CA ASP A 10 -31.75 25.16 11.24
C ASP A 10 -31.64 23.72 10.71
N ILE A 11 -32.78 23.02 10.66
CA ILE A 11 -32.84 21.61 10.26
C ILE A 11 -32.40 21.43 8.80
N ASP A 12 -32.75 22.35 7.91
CA ASP A 12 -32.38 22.23 6.50
C ASP A 12 -30.89 22.52 6.29
N ALA A 13 -30.30 23.46 7.02
CA ALA A 13 -28.85 23.66 7.09
C ALA A 13 -28.11 22.42 7.61
N LEU A 14 -28.64 21.72 8.62
CA LEU A 14 -28.04 20.48 9.14
C LEU A 14 -28.11 19.33 8.14
N LYS A 15 -29.24 19.17 7.42
CA LYS A 15 -29.35 18.18 6.33
C LYS A 15 -28.35 18.47 5.21
N ALA A 16 -28.18 19.74 4.84
CA ALA A 16 -27.22 20.13 3.81
C ALA A 16 -25.78 19.78 4.22
N LEU A 17 -25.41 20.03 5.48
CA LEU A 17 -24.10 19.63 6.02
C LEU A 17 -23.90 18.11 6.00
N LEU A 18 -24.92 17.33 6.38
CA LEU A 18 -24.84 15.86 6.32
C LEU A 18 -24.63 15.36 4.90
N LEU A 19 -25.42 15.85 3.93
CA LEU A 19 -25.26 15.48 2.52
C LEU A 19 -23.88 15.83 1.98
N GLN A 20 -23.35 16.99 2.34
CA GLN A 20 -21.99 17.38 1.96
C GLN A 20 -20.96 16.41 2.55
N ARG A 21 -21.07 16.10 3.84
CA ARG A 21 -20.15 15.18 4.52
C ARG A 21 -20.22 13.76 3.96
N ASP A 22 -21.41 13.27 3.65
CA ASP A 22 -21.59 11.96 3.02
C ASP A 22 -20.93 11.91 1.64
N GLY A 23 -21.06 12.99 0.85
CA GLY A 23 -20.36 13.13 -0.43
C GLY A 23 -18.84 13.13 -0.29
N GLU A 24 -18.31 13.89 0.67
CA GLU A 24 -16.87 13.91 0.98
C GLU A 24 -16.37 12.53 1.42
N LEU A 25 -17.10 11.85 2.31
CA LEU A 25 -16.77 10.51 2.77
C LEU A 25 -16.80 9.49 1.63
N GLN A 26 -17.77 9.58 0.73
CA GLN A 26 -17.84 8.70 -0.44
C GLN A 26 -16.63 8.90 -1.36
N SER A 27 -16.24 10.16 -1.63
CA SER A 27 -15.06 10.48 -2.42
C SER A 27 -13.76 9.96 -1.78
N LEU A 28 -13.65 10.08 -0.45
CA LEU A 28 -12.50 9.55 0.29
C LEU A 28 -12.44 8.03 0.20
N ARG A 29 -13.57 7.34 0.37
CA ARG A 29 -13.64 5.87 0.26
C ARG A 29 -13.24 5.39 -1.13
N GLN A 30 -13.67 6.08 -2.18
CA GLN A 30 -13.26 5.77 -3.55
C GLN A 30 -11.77 5.95 -3.77
N THR A 31 -11.20 7.04 -3.23
CA THR A 31 -9.75 7.30 -3.29
C THR A 31 -8.97 6.19 -2.59
N VAL A 32 -9.36 5.83 -1.36
CA VAL A 32 -8.71 4.76 -0.59
C VAL A 32 -8.77 3.43 -1.34
N SER A 33 -9.94 3.04 -1.84
CA SER A 33 -10.10 1.79 -2.60
C SER A 33 -9.21 1.76 -3.86
N THR A 34 -9.09 2.90 -4.56
CA THR A 34 -8.20 3.01 -5.73
C THR A 34 -6.74 2.86 -5.35
N LEU A 35 -6.32 3.47 -4.24
CA LEU A 35 -4.94 3.37 -3.74
C LEU A 35 -4.61 1.96 -3.26
N GLU A 36 -5.54 1.28 -2.58
CA GLU A 36 -5.39 -0.11 -2.15
C GLU A 36 -5.18 -1.05 -3.35
N LEU A 37 -5.97 -0.88 -4.42
CA LEU A 37 -5.80 -1.64 -5.65
C LEU A 37 -4.42 -1.37 -6.29
N ALA A 38 -4.03 -0.09 -6.38
CA ALA A 38 -2.73 0.28 -6.95
C ALA A 38 -1.56 -0.30 -6.13
N LEU A 39 -1.68 -0.32 -4.81
CA LEU A 39 -0.69 -0.94 -3.93
C LEU A 39 -0.62 -2.46 -4.16
N SER A 40 -1.77 -3.14 -4.25
CA SER A 40 -1.81 -4.58 -4.52
C SER A 40 -1.11 -4.94 -5.83
N VAL A 41 -1.39 -4.20 -6.91
CA VAL A 41 -0.74 -4.39 -8.21
C VAL A 41 0.76 -4.19 -8.12
N ARG A 42 1.21 -3.10 -7.48
CA ARG A 42 2.64 -2.81 -7.32
C ARG A 42 3.36 -3.87 -6.46
N THR A 43 2.72 -4.40 -5.43
CA THR A 43 3.27 -5.48 -4.60
C THR A 43 3.53 -6.73 -5.44
N LEU A 44 2.56 -7.16 -6.26
CA LEU A 44 2.74 -8.29 -7.16
C LEU A 44 3.85 -8.07 -8.19
N GLU A 45 3.96 -6.85 -8.73
CA GLU A 45 5.04 -6.50 -9.65
C GLU A 45 6.41 -6.58 -8.98
N ILE A 46 6.53 -6.11 -7.73
CA ILE A 46 7.76 -6.21 -6.94
C ILE A 46 8.13 -7.68 -6.69
N GLU A 47 7.17 -8.52 -6.32
CA GLU A 47 7.40 -9.96 -6.13
C GLU A 47 7.89 -10.61 -7.43
N GLN A 48 7.24 -10.31 -8.55
CA GLN A 48 7.63 -10.83 -9.87
C GLN A 48 9.05 -10.41 -10.25
N LEU A 49 9.40 -9.13 -10.08
CA LEU A 49 10.73 -8.61 -10.38
C LEU A 49 11.79 -9.22 -9.44
N THR A 50 11.45 -9.43 -8.17
CA THR A 50 12.34 -10.07 -7.20
C THR A 50 12.69 -11.50 -7.63
N LEU A 51 11.69 -12.27 -8.08
CA LEU A 51 11.90 -13.62 -8.61
C LEU A 51 12.76 -13.60 -9.88
N GLN A 52 12.53 -12.64 -10.78
CA GLN A 52 13.36 -12.49 -11.99
C GLN A 52 14.82 -12.16 -11.64
N ILE A 53 15.05 -11.25 -10.68
CA ILE A 53 16.39 -10.91 -10.20
C ILE A 53 17.08 -12.15 -9.60
N ALA A 54 16.38 -12.93 -8.76
CA ALA A 54 16.93 -14.15 -8.19
C ALA A 54 17.33 -15.17 -9.28
N LYS A 55 16.47 -15.35 -10.29
CA LYS A 55 16.77 -16.21 -11.45
C LYS A 55 18.01 -15.72 -12.21
N LEU A 56 18.10 -14.43 -12.50
CA LEU A 56 19.24 -13.84 -13.21
C LEU A 56 20.54 -13.98 -12.41
N LYS A 57 20.50 -13.74 -11.10
CA LYS A 57 21.65 -13.97 -10.21
C LYS A 57 22.12 -15.43 -10.28
N ARG A 58 21.20 -16.40 -10.24
CA ARG A 58 21.55 -17.82 -10.40
C ARG A 58 22.11 -18.14 -11.78
N MET A 59 21.63 -17.51 -12.84
CA MET A 59 22.16 -17.69 -14.20
C MET A 59 23.57 -17.10 -14.37
N VAL A 60 23.83 -15.91 -13.82
CA VAL A 60 25.12 -15.22 -13.95
C VAL A 60 26.18 -15.80 -13.01
N PHE A 61 25.79 -16.28 -11.83
CA PHE A 61 26.72 -16.76 -10.81
C PHE A 61 26.67 -18.27 -10.53
N GLY A 62 25.83 -19.06 -11.22
CA GLY A 62 25.51 -20.46 -10.91
C GLY A 62 26.54 -21.27 -10.12
N ARG A 63 27.75 -21.50 -10.66
CA ARG A 63 28.80 -22.29 -9.99
C ARG A 63 29.52 -21.59 -8.82
N LYS A 64 29.56 -20.25 -8.81
CA LYS A 64 30.13 -19.44 -7.73
C LYS A 64 29.09 -19.16 -6.62
N SER A 65 27.82 -18.97 -6.99
CA SER A 65 26.70 -18.76 -6.06
C SER A 65 26.48 -20.00 -5.21
N GLU A 66 26.40 -21.18 -5.83
CA GLU A 66 26.18 -22.45 -5.10
C GLU A 66 27.26 -22.70 -4.03
N LYS A 67 28.52 -22.31 -4.28
CA LYS A 67 29.60 -22.44 -3.29
C LYS A 67 29.52 -21.41 -2.14
N ILE A 68 28.91 -20.25 -2.38
CA ILE A 68 28.73 -19.20 -1.37
C ILE A 68 27.50 -19.51 -0.52
N ASP A 69 26.42 -19.94 -1.14
CA ASP A 69 25.17 -20.33 -0.47
C ASP A 69 25.41 -21.51 0.49
N GLN A 70 26.16 -22.53 0.07
CA GLN A 70 26.58 -23.65 0.94
C GLN A 70 27.44 -23.21 2.13
N LYS A 71 28.24 -22.14 1.99
CA LYS A 71 29.07 -21.63 3.08
C LYS A 71 28.28 -20.76 4.06
N LEU A 72 27.25 -20.06 3.58
CA LEU A 72 26.33 -19.31 4.42
C LEU A 72 25.48 -20.24 5.28
N GLU A 73 24.93 -21.33 4.71
CA GLU A 73 24.21 -22.36 5.46
C GLU A 73 25.06 -22.96 6.60
N GLN A 74 26.36 -23.16 6.38
CA GLN A 74 27.28 -23.68 7.40
C GLN A 74 27.66 -22.67 8.49
N LEU A 75 27.43 -21.37 8.28
CA LEU A 75 27.70 -20.31 9.25
C LEU A 75 26.46 -19.96 10.09
N GLU A 76 25.27 -20.39 9.69
CA GLU A 76 24.01 -20.21 10.44
C GLU A 76 23.66 -21.38 11.38
N THR A 77 24.51 -22.42 11.42
CA THR A 77 24.52 -23.50 12.44
C THR A 77 25.61 -23.27 13.48
#